data_AF-A0A4W3GK48-F1
#
_entry.id   AF-A0A4W3GK48-F1
#
_cell.length_a   1.000
_cell.length_b   1.000
_cell.length_c   1.000
_cell.angle_alpha   90.00
_cell.angle_beta   90.00
_cell.angle_gamma   90.00
#
_symmetry.space_group_name_H-M   'P 1'
#
loop_
_entity.id
_entity.type
_entity.pdbx_description
1 polymer ?
#
loop_
_entity_poly.entity_id
_entity_poly.type
_entity_poly.pdbx_seq_one_letter_code
_entity_poly.pdbx_strand_id
1 'polypeptide(L)'
;MAAAASALSRGPSPSPSAAAPVKRPREERLRFSKLTTNAHTPTRGSARAAGHDLYSAYDYIIPPQDKAIVKTDIQIALPPGCYGRVAPRSGLASKYFIDVG
;
A
#
# COMPACT_ATOMS: atom_id res chain seq x y z
N MET A 1 -38.48 64.21 1.74
CA MET A 1 -39.24 62.94 1.77
C MET A 1 -38.36 61.83 1.23
N ALA A 2 -37.63 61.15 2.11
CA ALA A 2 -36.58 60.21 1.77
C ALA A 2 -37.13 58.83 1.37
N ALA A 3 -36.46 58.22 0.39
CA ALA A 3 -36.74 56.95 -0.24
C ALA A 3 -36.54 55.75 0.71
N ALA A 4 -37.35 54.70 0.52
CA ALA A 4 -37.11 53.38 1.11
C ALA A 4 -37.03 52.34 -0.03
N ALA A 5 -35.82 51.89 -0.33
CA ALA A 5 -35.55 50.78 -1.22
C ALA A 5 -35.63 49.46 -0.44
N SER A 6 -36.45 48.52 -0.92
CA SER A 6 -36.64 47.19 -0.36
C SER A 6 -35.44 46.28 -0.69
N ALA A 7 -34.67 45.88 0.32
CA ALA A 7 -33.57 44.92 0.19
C ALA A 7 -34.09 43.47 0.32
N LEU A 8 -33.90 42.66 -0.72
CA LEU A 8 -34.10 41.20 -0.67
C LEU A 8 -33.06 40.55 0.25
N SER A 9 -33.51 39.84 1.28
CA SER A 9 -32.66 39.00 2.12
C SER A 9 -32.26 37.71 1.39
N ARG A 10 -30.98 37.57 1.05
CA ARG A 10 -30.39 36.29 0.62
C ARG A 10 -30.05 35.46 1.86
N GLY A 11 -30.82 34.42 2.14
CA GLY A 11 -30.48 33.43 3.15
C GLY A 11 -29.25 32.60 2.74
N PRO A 12 -28.41 32.16 3.70
CA PRO A 12 -27.24 31.35 3.39
C PRO A 12 -27.65 29.93 2.98
N SER A 13 -27.07 29.47 1.87
CA SER A 13 -27.19 28.12 1.31
C SER A 13 -26.70 27.03 2.27
N PRO A 14 -27.29 25.81 2.26
CA PRO A 14 -26.82 24.70 3.08
C PRO A 14 -25.50 24.14 2.54
N SER A 15 -24.48 24.14 3.39
CA SER A 15 -23.17 23.55 3.16
C SER A 15 -23.24 22.01 3.21
N PRO A 16 -22.73 21.26 2.19
CA PRO A 16 -22.62 19.82 2.27
C PRO A 16 -21.23 19.47 2.79
N SER A 17 -21.03 19.40 4.10
CA SER A 17 -19.82 18.79 4.64
C SER A 17 -20.05 18.26 6.06
N ALA A 18 -21.02 17.36 6.18
CA ALA A 18 -20.98 16.37 7.24
C ALA A 18 -19.97 15.29 6.81
N ALA A 19 -18.68 15.55 7.07
CA ALA A 19 -17.66 14.54 6.97
C ALA A 19 -18.06 13.36 7.86
N ALA A 20 -18.29 12.20 7.24
CA ALA A 20 -18.52 10.95 7.93
C ALA A 20 -17.41 10.70 8.97
N PRO A 21 -17.69 10.02 10.09
CA PRO A 21 -16.67 9.78 11.12
C PRO A 21 -15.56 8.94 10.50
N VAL A 22 -14.40 9.56 10.30
CA VAL A 22 -13.17 8.88 9.91
C VAL A 22 -12.85 7.90 11.04
N LYS A 23 -13.20 6.63 10.87
CA LYS A 23 -12.78 5.55 11.76
C LYS A 23 -11.26 5.65 11.85
N ARG A 24 -10.75 6.05 13.02
CA ARG A 24 -9.31 6.02 13.34
C ARG A 24 -8.80 4.63 12.92
N PRO A 25 -7.75 4.53 12.10
CA PRO A 25 -7.27 3.22 11.66
C PRO A 25 -6.90 2.47 12.93
N ARG A 26 -7.63 1.38 13.21
CA ARG A 26 -7.19 0.38 14.17
C ARG A 26 -5.79 -0.01 13.72
N GLU A 27 -4.85 -0.09 14.63
CA GLU A 27 -3.44 -0.40 14.34
C GLU A 27 -3.34 -1.59 13.36
N GLU A 28 -3.23 -1.31 12.06
CA GLU A 28 -3.34 -2.32 11.00
C GLU A 28 -1.99 -2.99 10.87
N ARG A 29 -1.72 -3.88 11.81
CA ARG A 29 -0.56 -4.76 11.80
C ARG A 29 -0.74 -5.78 10.69
N LEU A 30 0.17 -5.74 9.71
CA LEU A 30 0.25 -6.78 8.68
C LEU A 30 0.63 -8.10 9.35
N ARG A 31 -0.24 -9.10 9.24
CA ARG A 31 0.02 -10.44 9.78
C ARG A 31 0.67 -11.30 8.71
N PHE A 32 1.70 -12.05 9.10
CA PHE A 32 2.33 -13.02 8.22
C PHE A 32 2.61 -14.32 8.99
N SER A 33 2.69 -15.42 8.25
CA SER A 33 3.09 -16.73 8.76
C SER A 33 4.21 -17.29 7.90
N LYS A 34 5.14 -17.99 8.55
CA LYS A 34 6.21 -18.75 7.89
C LYS A 34 5.76 -20.19 7.73
N LEU A 35 5.79 -20.70 6.50
CA LEU A 35 5.36 -22.06 6.21
C LEU A 35 6.49 -23.08 6.42
N THR A 36 7.72 -22.67 6.21
CA THR A 36 8.91 -23.53 6.30
C THR A 36 10.02 -22.84 7.11
N THR A 37 11.03 -23.61 7.52
CA THR A 37 12.21 -23.09 8.22
C THR A 37 13.04 -22.17 7.32
N ASN A 38 12.94 -22.35 6.01
CA ASN A 38 13.63 -21.55 5.00
C ASN A 38 12.95 -20.18 4.77
N ALA A 39 11.75 -19.97 5.31
CA ALA A 39 11.02 -18.73 5.15
C ALA A 39 11.64 -17.59 5.96
N HIS A 40 11.85 -16.46 5.29
CA HIS A 40 12.51 -15.31 5.88
C HIS A 40 11.51 -14.24 6.37
N THR A 41 11.88 -13.66 7.52
CA THR A 41 11.54 -12.33 8.02
C THR A 41 11.17 -11.21 7.02
N PRO A 42 9.92 -10.86 6.62
CA PRO A 42 9.74 -9.65 5.83
C PRO A 42 10.19 -8.44 6.65
N THR A 43 11.06 -7.60 6.11
CA THR A 43 11.60 -6.44 6.81
C THR A 43 11.08 -5.15 6.20
N ARG A 44 11.09 -4.07 6.98
CA ARG A 44 10.76 -2.74 6.47
C ARG A 44 12.02 -1.90 6.49
N GLY A 45 12.47 -1.46 5.31
CA GLY A 45 13.75 -0.73 5.18
C GLY A 45 13.79 0.65 5.86
N SER A 46 12.65 1.30 6.07
CA SER A 46 12.56 2.55 6.84
C SER A 46 11.15 2.78 7.39
N ALA A 47 11.00 3.66 8.39
CA ALA A 47 9.69 4.00 8.95
C ALA A 47 8.69 4.53 7.90
N ARG A 48 9.19 5.17 6.83
CA ARG A 48 8.39 5.71 5.72
C ARG A 48 8.45 4.86 4.45
N ALA A 49 8.98 3.63 4.53
CA ALA A 49 9.04 2.76 3.36
C ALA A 49 7.62 2.38 2.89
N ALA A 50 7.44 2.36 1.57
CA ALA A 50 6.15 2.07 0.95
C ALA A 50 5.72 0.60 1.10
N GLY A 51 6.66 -0.31 1.35
CA GLY A 51 6.39 -1.74 1.44
C GLY A 51 7.34 -2.48 2.37
N HIS A 52 7.14 -3.80 2.46
CA HIS A 52 8.04 -4.72 3.13
C HIS A 52 8.88 -5.44 2.08
N ASP A 53 10.15 -5.64 2.38
CA ASP A 53 11.05 -6.43 1.57
C ASP A 53 10.72 -7.92 1.73
N LEU A 54 10.61 -8.60 0.58
CA LEU A 54 10.40 -10.04 0.50
C LEU A 54 11.72 -10.73 0.17
N TYR A 55 11.86 -11.96 0.64
CA TYR A 55 13.07 -12.75 0.54
C TYR A 55 12.73 -14.12 -0.06
N SER A 56 13.59 -14.63 -0.94
CA SER A 56 13.47 -15.98 -1.47
C SER A 56 13.78 -16.99 -0.36
N ALA A 57 13.02 -18.09 -0.31
CA ALA A 57 13.28 -19.19 0.62
C ALA A 57 14.35 -20.17 0.09
N TYR A 58 14.70 -20.07 -1.20
CA TYR A 58 15.64 -20.95 -1.87
C TYR A 58 16.54 -20.14 -2.79
N ASP A 59 17.64 -20.74 -3.22
CA ASP A 59 18.52 -20.17 -4.22
C ASP A 59 17.95 -20.38 -5.62
N TYR A 60 17.97 -19.32 -6.43
CA TYR A 60 17.49 -19.34 -7.81
C TYR A 60 18.53 -18.71 -8.73
N ILE A 61 18.70 -19.30 -9.90
CA ILE A 61 19.47 -18.73 -11.01
C ILE A 61 18.45 -18.42 -12.11
N ILE A 62 18.34 -17.13 -12.47
CA ILE A 62 17.46 -16.67 -13.55
C ILE A 62 18.35 -16.38 -14.76
N PRO A 63 18.29 -17.20 -15.83
CA PRO A 63 19.07 -16.93 -17.02
C PRO A 63 18.52 -15.70 -17.78
N PRO A 64 19.33 -15.09 -18.67
CA PRO A 64 18.91 -13.93 -19.44
C PRO A 64 17.63 -14.21 -20.24
N GLN A 65 16.72 -13.23 -20.25
CA GLN A 65 15.43 -13.30 -20.98
C GLN A 65 14.48 -14.41 -20.51
N ASP A 66 14.73 -15.03 -19.35
CA ASP A 66 13.88 -16.08 -18.80
C ASP A 66 13.03 -15.58 -17.61
N LYS A 67 12.05 -16.39 -17.21
CA LYS A 67 11.14 -16.12 -16.10
C LYS A 67 11.17 -17.27 -15.10
N ALA A 68 11.28 -16.95 -13.83
CA ALA A 68 11.25 -17.93 -12.75
C ALA A 68 10.21 -17.55 -11.69
N ILE A 69 9.53 -18.56 -11.13
CA ILE A 69 8.64 -18.39 -9.97
C ILE A 69 9.49 -18.57 -8.71
N VAL A 70 9.78 -17.46 -8.04
CA VAL A 70 10.57 -17.44 -6.80
C VAL A 70 9.66 -17.70 -5.60
N LYS A 71 9.85 -18.84 -4.93
CA LYS A 71 9.10 -19.18 -3.71
C LYS A 71 9.69 -18.47 -2.48
N THR A 72 8.81 -17.87 -1.69
CA THR A 72 9.15 -17.15 -0.45
C THR A 72 8.71 -17.88 0.82
N ASP A 73 7.86 -18.91 0.70
CA ASP A 73 7.31 -19.73 1.79
C ASP A 73 6.67 -18.92 2.93
N ILE A 74 6.15 -17.73 2.61
CA ILE A 74 5.40 -16.90 3.54
C ILE A 74 3.95 -16.78 3.10
N GLN A 75 3.05 -16.67 4.08
CA GLN A 75 1.67 -16.25 3.86
C GLN A 75 1.44 -14.90 4.51
N ILE A 76 0.71 -14.03 3.83
CA ILE A 76 0.42 -12.68 4.31
C ILE A 76 -1.10 -12.53 4.37
N ALA A 77 -1.62 -12.15 5.54
CA ALA A 77 -3.01 -11.76 5.69
C ALA A 77 -3.11 -10.23 5.57
N LEU A 78 -3.68 -9.79 4.46
CA LEU A 78 -3.87 -8.37 4.15
C LEU A 78 -5.06 -7.81 4.95
N PRO A 79 -4.98 -6.56 5.43
CA PRO A 79 -6.11 -5.88 6.04
C PRO A 79 -7.23 -5.65 5.02
N PRO A 80 -8.49 -5.51 5.48
CA PRO A 80 -9.62 -5.29 4.59
C PRO A 80 -9.48 -3.98 3.81
N GLY A 81 -9.87 -3.99 2.53
CA GLY A 81 -9.77 -2.81 1.67
C GLY A 81 -8.38 -2.58 1.05
N CYS A 82 -7.44 -3.51 1.25
CA CYS A 82 -6.11 -3.48 0.64
C CYS A 82 -5.89 -4.72 -0.24
N TYR A 83 -4.99 -4.60 -1.22
CA TYR A 83 -4.44 -5.73 -1.95
C TYR A 83 -2.91 -5.72 -1.86
N GLY A 84 -2.30 -6.91 -1.96
CA GLY A 84 -0.85 -7.06 -1.90
C GLY A 84 -0.25 -6.87 -3.29
N ARG A 85 0.51 -5.79 -3.49
CA ARG A 85 1.29 -5.60 -4.71
C ARG A 85 2.72 -6.07 -4.49
N VAL A 86 3.16 -7.05 -5.27
CA VAL A 86 4.59 -7.37 -5.39
C VAL A 86 5.20 -6.36 -6.35
N ALA A 87 6.19 -5.62 -5.88
CA ALA A 87 6.85 -4.56 -6.65
C ALA A 87 8.35 -4.85 -6.76
N PRO A 88 9.00 -4.47 -7.87
CA PRO A 88 10.41 -4.73 -8.05
C PRO A 88 11.22 -3.85 -7.09
N ARG A 89 12.32 -4.39 -6.55
CA ARG A 89 13.31 -3.55 -5.88
C ARG A 89 14.06 -2.77 -6.95
N SER A 90 13.99 -1.45 -6.90
CA SER A 90 14.63 -0.56 -7.88
C SER A 90 16.11 -0.90 -8.13
N GLY A 91 16.85 -1.28 -7.08
CA GLY A 91 18.23 -1.73 -7.21
C GLY A 91 18.44 -2.99 -8.05
N LEU A 92 17.50 -3.95 -8.00
CA LEU A 92 17.55 -5.17 -8.82
C LEU A 92 17.15 -4.88 -10.27
N ALA A 93 16.12 -4.05 -10.46
CA ALA A 93 15.69 -3.62 -11.78
C ALA A 93 16.80 -2.84 -12.51
N SER A 94 17.43 -1.87 -11.85
CA SER A 94 18.44 -1.01 -12.49
C SER A 94 19.79 -1.70 -12.73
N LYS A 95 20.20 -2.64 -11.88
CA LYS A 95 21.53 -3.28 -11.99
C LYS A 95 21.50 -4.62 -12.72
N TYR A 96 20.43 -5.38 -12.57
CA TYR A 96 20.33 -6.76 -13.05
C TYR A 96 19.13 -6.99 -13.99
N PHE A 97 18.38 -5.94 -14.34
CA PHE A 97 17.21 -6.02 -15.22
C PHE A 97 16.14 -7.02 -14.74
N ILE A 98 16.02 -7.19 -13.42
CA ILE A 98 15.00 -8.06 -12.82
C ILE A 98 13.72 -7.24 -12.58
N ASP A 99 12.63 -7.69 -13.18
CA ASP A 99 11.28 -7.15 -12.99
C ASP A 99 10.33 -8.20 -12.38
N VAL A 100 9.20 -7.74 -11.85
CA VAL A 100 8.14 -8.59 -11.31
C VAL A 100 6.83 -8.31 -12.04
N GLY A 101 6.31 -9.30 -12.77
CA GLY A 101 5.13 -9.14 -13.63
C GLY A 101 5.01 -10.22 -14.70
#